data_AF-A0A4S2HAF3-F1
#
_entry.id   AF-A0A4S2HAF3-F1
#
_cell.length_a   1.000
_cell.length_b   1.000
_cell.length_c   1.000
_cell.angle_alpha   90.00
_cell.angle_beta   90.00
_cell.angle_gamma   90.00
#
_symmetry.space_group_name_H-M   'P 1'
#
loop_
_entity.id
_entity.type
_entity.pdbx_description
1 polymer ?
#
loop_
_entity_poly.entity_id
_entity_poly.type
_entity_poly.pdbx_seq_one_letter_code
_entity_poly.pdbx_strand_id
1 'polypeptide(L)'
;MAQPIKDPSLLTQFERKNSYSYEDLLACGHGELFGPGNAQLPLPPMLMFDRIETITQDGGAHGKGHIVAELDIDPELWFFKCHFEGDPVMPGCLGLDAMWQLVGFFLGWSGAPGKGRALGVGEVKFTGQVTPGVKRVRYVIDLKRVIMRKLVLGIADGHVEADGQVIYTAKDMRVGLFRPEEMSKSGASA
;
A
#
# COMPACT_ATOMS: atom_id res chain seq x y z
N MET A 1 -2.30 -2.55 -39.43
CA MET A 1 -3.47 -2.05 -38.70
C MET A 1 -3.84 -3.11 -37.66
N ALA A 2 -3.64 -2.83 -36.37
CA ALA A 2 -4.02 -3.76 -35.31
C ALA A 2 -5.55 -3.85 -35.26
N GLN A 3 -6.08 -5.07 -35.26
CA GLN A 3 -7.53 -5.26 -35.15
C GLN A 3 -8.00 -4.83 -33.75
N PRO A 4 -9.14 -4.13 -33.63
CA PRO A 4 -9.70 -3.79 -32.33
C PRO A 4 -10.13 -5.05 -31.59
N ILE A 5 -9.84 -5.08 -30.29
CA ILE A 5 -10.25 -6.15 -29.37
C ILE A 5 -11.79 -6.26 -29.39
N LYS A 6 -12.29 -7.48 -29.63
CA LYS A 6 -13.67 -7.76 -30.05
C LYS A 6 -14.70 -7.93 -28.93
N ASP A 7 -14.37 -7.69 -27.67
CA ASP A 7 -15.37 -7.80 -26.60
C ASP A 7 -14.97 -7.02 -25.32
N PRO A 8 -15.67 -5.95 -24.95
CA PRO A 8 -15.47 -5.26 -23.67
C PRO A 8 -15.81 -6.13 -22.44
N SER A 9 -16.51 -7.25 -22.61
CA SER A 9 -16.91 -8.15 -21.54
C SER A 9 -15.84 -9.17 -21.12
N LEU A 10 -14.69 -9.19 -21.81
CA LEU A 10 -13.50 -9.98 -21.43
C LEU A 10 -12.51 -9.22 -20.52
N LEU A 11 -12.93 -8.08 -19.94
CA LEU A 11 -12.27 -7.55 -18.74
C LEU A 11 -12.48 -8.57 -17.63
N THR A 12 -11.49 -9.42 -17.39
CA THR A 12 -11.51 -10.38 -16.27
C THR A 12 -11.87 -9.62 -15.00
N GLN A 13 -13.07 -9.90 -14.48
CA GLN A 13 -13.55 -9.33 -13.25
C GLN A 13 -12.55 -9.72 -12.16
N PHE A 14 -11.94 -8.72 -11.52
CA PHE A 14 -10.95 -8.94 -10.48
C PHE A 14 -11.52 -9.88 -9.40
N GLU A 15 -10.84 -11.01 -9.17
CA GLU A 15 -11.18 -11.95 -8.12
C GLU A 15 -10.34 -11.66 -6.88
N ARG A 16 -11.02 -11.46 -5.75
CA ARG A 16 -10.36 -11.20 -4.47
C ARG A 16 -9.67 -12.46 -3.98
N LYS A 17 -8.36 -12.37 -3.77
CA LYS A 17 -7.55 -13.34 -3.02
C LYS A 17 -7.33 -12.81 -1.61
N ASN A 18 -6.98 -13.71 -0.69
CA ASN A 18 -6.62 -13.35 0.68
C ASN A 18 -5.10 -13.20 0.86
N SER A 19 -4.30 -13.44 -0.17
CA SER A 19 -2.84 -13.25 -0.20
C SER A 19 -2.39 -12.93 -1.63
N TYR A 20 -1.26 -12.25 -1.77
CA TYR A 20 -0.73 -11.78 -3.06
C TYR A 20 0.80 -11.91 -3.11
N SER A 21 1.32 -12.51 -4.18
CA SER A 21 2.78 -12.64 -4.42
C SER A 21 3.38 -11.37 -5.01
N TYR A 22 4.71 -11.29 -5.08
CA TYR A 22 5.41 -10.15 -5.67
C TYR A 22 4.96 -9.86 -7.10
N GLU A 23 4.72 -10.90 -7.91
CA GLU A 23 4.24 -10.78 -9.28
C GLU A 23 2.82 -10.20 -9.34
N ASP A 24 1.94 -10.58 -8.41
CA ASP A 24 0.62 -9.97 -8.29
C ASP A 24 0.73 -8.46 -7.92
N LEU A 25 1.70 -8.10 -7.07
CA LEU A 25 1.94 -6.70 -6.69
C LEU A 25 2.51 -5.87 -7.85
N LEU A 26 3.39 -6.45 -8.66
CA LEU A 26 3.88 -5.82 -9.89
C LEU A 26 2.73 -5.63 -10.89
N ALA A 27 1.87 -6.63 -11.08
CA ALA A 27 0.66 -6.51 -11.89
C ALA A 27 -0.26 -5.39 -11.37
N CYS A 28 -0.37 -5.22 -10.05
CA CYS A 28 -1.07 -4.08 -9.45
C CYS A 28 -0.41 -2.75 -9.82
N GLY A 29 0.92 -2.66 -9.74
CA GLY A 29 1.67 -1.46 -10.13
C GLY A 29 1.52 -1.11 -11.61
N HIS A 30 1.43 -2.12 -12.49
CA HIS A 30 1.15 -1.94 -13.92
C HIS A 30 -0.33 -1.63 -14.22
N GLY A 31 -1.22 -1.69 -13.23
CA GLY A 31 -2.65 -1.41 -13.40
C GLY A 31 -3.45 -2.57 -13.98
N GLU A 32 -2.88 -3.76 -13.94
CA GLU A 32 -3.44 -4.99 -14.51
C GLU A 32 -4.29 -5.76 -13.50
N LEU A 33 -4.11 -5.51 -12.19
CA LEU A 33 -4.81 -6.25 -11.13
C LEU A 33 -6.25 -5.77 -10.90
N PHE A 34 -6.46 -4.47 -10.65
CA PHE A 34 -7.79 -3.90 -10.37
C PHE A 34 -8.45 -3.28 -11.60
N GLY A 35 -7.77 -3.32 -12.75
CA GLY A 35 -8.23 -2.74 -14.01
C GLY A 35 -7.91 -1.23 -14.17
N PRO A 36 -8.11 -0.71 -15.40
CA PRO A 36 -7.68 0.63 -15.78
C PRO A 36 -8.41 1.73 -15.00
N GLY A 37 -7.64 2.73 -14.54
CA GLY A 37 -8.18 3.89 -13.82
C GLY A 37 -8.41 3.68 -12.31
N ASN A 38 -8.17 2.46 -11.81
CA ASN A 38 -8.31 2.11 -10.39
C ASN A 38 -6.97 2.19 -9.64
N ALA A 39 -6.96 1.71 -8.40
CA ALA A 39 -5.78 1.77 -7.55
C ALA A 39 -4.60 1.02 -8.20
N GLN A 40 -3.41 1.56 -8.01
CA GLN A 40 -2.15 0.96 -8.42
C GLN A 40 -1.18 1.11 -7.26
N LEU A 41 -0.35 0.10 -7.04
CA LEU A 41 0.83 0.25 -6.19
C LEU A 41 1.91 1.04 -6.92
N PRO A 42 2.86 1.65 -6.21
CA PRO A 42 4.11 2.07 -6.83
C PRO A 42 4.84 0.89 -7.44
N LEU A 43 5.63 1.13 -8.49
CA LEU A 43 6.59 0.15 -9.00
C LEU A 43 7.92 0.26 -8.24
N PRO A 44 8.77 -0.77 -8.24
CA PRO A 44 10.14 -0.65 -7.79
C PRO A 44 10.85 0.54 -8.45
N PRO A 45 11.69 1.29 -7.70
CA PRO A 45 12.16 0.98 -6.35
C PRO A 45 11.27 1.53 -5.22
N MET A 46 10.05 2.00 -5.51
CA MET A 46 9.13 2.59 -4.52
C MET A 46 8.08 1.61 -3.97
N LEU A 47 7.97 0.39 -4.53
CA LEU A 47 7.17 -0.69 -3.93
C LEU A 47 7.88 -1.19 -2.66
N MET A 48 7.24 -1.05 -1.50
CA MET A 48 7.90 -1.24 -0.19
C MET A 48 7.48 -2.52 0.55
N PHE A 49 7.00 -3.53 -0.18
CA PHE A 49 6.75 -4.87 0.34
C PHE A 49 6.74 -5.87 -0.81
N ASP A 50 7.15 -7.10 -0.52
CA ASP A 50 7.30 -8.16 -1.52
C ASP A 50 6.03 -9.02 -1.63
N ARG A 51 5.23 -9.05 -0.56
CA ARG A 51 4.05 -9.92 -0.48
C ARG A 51 3.00 -9.38 0.48
N ILE A 52 1.75 -9.74 0.22
CA ILE A 52 0.65 -9.64 1.19
C ILE A 52 0.36 -11.05 1.66
N GLU A 53 0.73 -11.36 2.90
CA GLU A 53 0.51 -12.66 3.53
C GLU A 53 -0.97 -12.89 3.85
N THR A 54 -1.64 -11.85 4.36
CA THR A 54 -3.08 -11.91 4.58
C THR A 54 -3.75 -10.56 4.34
N ILE A 55 -4.93 -10.60 3.71
CA ILE A 55 -5.87 -9.49 3.63
C ILE A 55 -7.28 -10.03 3.84
N THR A 56 -8.03 -9.37 4.73
CA THR A 56 -9.38 -9.79 5.15
C THR A 56 -10.30 -8.60 5.26
N GLN A 57 -11.58 -8.79 4.92
CA GLN A 57 -12.59 -7.72 4.94
C GLN A 57 -13.07 -7.38 6.35
N ASP A 58 -12.95 -8.33 7.28
CA ASP A 58 -13.27 -8.25 8.69
C ASP A 58 -12.02 -8.54 9.55
N GLY A 59 -12.17 -8.52 10.88
CA GLY A 59 -11.03 -8.65 11.80
C GLY A 59 -10.24 -7.36 12.00
N GLY A 60 -9.04 -7.50 12.57
CA GLY A 60 -8.23 -6.38 13.08
C GLY A 60 -8.80 -5.75 14.35
N ALA A 61 -8.08 -4.79 14.95
CA ALA A 61 -8.47 -4.15 16.22
C ALA A 61 -9.86 -3.48 16.22
N HIS A 62 -10.43 -3.20 15.04
CA HIS A 62 -11.73 -2.55 14.90
C HIS A 62 -12.79 -3.37 14.16
N GLY A 63 -12.46 -4.60 13.73
CA GLY A 63 -13.39 -5.47 13.00
C GLY A 63 -13.77 -4.93 11.61
N LYS A 64 -12.94 -4.09 10.99
CA LYS A 64 -13.21 -3.46 9.67
C LYS A 64 -12.23 -3.86 8.57
N GLY A 65 -11.42 -4.88 8.85
CA GLY A 65 -10.43 -5.41 7.92
C GLY A 65 -9.04 -5.36 8.50
N HIS A 66 -8.22 -6.28 8.01
CA HIS A 66 -6.85 -6.48 8.47
C HIS A 66 -5.95 -6.85 7.30
N ILE A 67 -4.71 -6.34 7.32
CA ILE A 67 -3.69 -6.62 6.31
C ILE A 67 -2.36 -6.91 6.99
N VAL A 68 -1.69 -7.95 6.52
CA VAL A 68 -0.30 -8.27 6.86
C VAL A 68 0.49 -8.39 5.58
N ALA A 69 1.59 -7.65 5.50
CA ALA A 69 2.53 -7.70 4.38
C ALA A 69 3.97 -7.75 4.88
N GLU A 70 4.87 -8.21 4.02
CA GLU A 70 6.27 -8.42 4.38
C GLU A 70 7.20 -7.87 3.30
N LEU A 71 8.35 -7.34 3.73
CA LEU A 71 9.49 -6.95 2.91
C LEU A 71 10.71 -7.74 3.39
N ASP A 72 11.34 -8.47 2.49
CA ASP A 72 12.62 -9.12 2.75
C ASP A 72 13.73 -8.06 2.72
N ILE A 73 14.59 -8.08 3.74
CA ILE A 73 15.69 -7.13 3.83
C ILE A 73 16.96 -7.76 3.27
N ASP A 74 17.42 -7.20 2.16
CA ASP A 74 18.73 -7.45 1.57
C ASP A 74 19.64 -6.24 1.84
N PRO A 75 20.88 -6.43 2.36
CA PRO A 75 21.88 -5.36 2.48
C PRO A 75 22.12 -4.55 1.21
N GLU A 76 21.85 -5.12 0.04
CA GLU A 76 22.01 -4.49 -1.27
C GLU A 76 20.83 -3.61 -1.70
N LEU A 77 19.75 -3.53 -0.90
CA LEU A 77 18.62 -2.64 -1.17
C LEU A 77 19.11 -1.21 -1.35
N TRP A 78 18.54 -0.56 -2.37
CA TRP A 78 19.04 0.71 -2.90
C TRP A 78 19.18 1.81 -1.85
N PHE A 79 18.25 1.85 -0.89
CA PHE A 79 18.22 2.91 0.11
C PHE A 79 19.37 2.80 1.12
N PHE A 80 19.91 1.62 1.41
CA PHE A 80 21.06 1.49 2.31
C PHE A 80 22.33 2.10 1.71
N LYS A 81 22.42 2.18 0.38
CA LYS A 81 23.57 2.73 -0.34
C LYS A 81 23.63 4.26 -0.28
N CYS A 82 22.52 4.92 0.07
CA CYS A 82 22.42 6.38 0.09
C CYS A 82 21.86 6.96 1.39
N HIS A 83 21.44 6.14 2.35
CA HIS A 83 20.82 6.58 3.60
C HIS A 83 21.34 5.75 4.78
N PHE A 84 22.44 6.13 5.42
CA PHE A 84 23.42 7.16 5.04
C PHE A 84 24.76 6.50 4.69
N GLU A 85 25.66 7.25 4.05
CA GLU A 85 27.03 6.76 3.86
C GLU A 85 27.71 6.53 5.23
N GLY A 86 28.15 5.30 5.50
CA GLY A 86 28.75 4.90 6.76
C GLY A 86 27.78 4.60 7.91
N ASP A 87 26.48 4.84 7.75
CA ASP A 87 25.43 4.55 8.73
C ASP A 87 24.13 4.09 8.02
N PRO A 88 24.14 2.87 7.42
CA PRO A 88 23.04 2.40 6.60
C PRO A 88 21.81 2.06 7.43
N VAL A 89 20.69 2.70 7.10
CA VAL A 89 19.40 2.52 7.75
C VAL A 89 18.25 2.76 6.77
N MET A 90 17.23 1.91 6.76
CA MET A 90 16.05 2.14 5.93
C MET A 90 15.40 3.48 6.31
N PRO A 91 15.13 4.38 5.35
CA PRO A 91 14.38 5.59 5.63
C PRO A 91 13.02 5.27 6.27
N GLY A 92 12.76 5.78 7.48
CA GLY A 92 11.49 5.54 8.18
C GLY A 92 10.26 5.98 7.39
N CYS A 93 10.41 6.97 6.50
CA CYS A 93 9.36 7.41 5.59
C CYS A 93 8.94 6.34 4.58
N LEU A 94 9.84 5.46 4.14
CA LEU A 94 9.50 4.36 3.24
C LEU A 94 8.68 3.28 3.95
N GLY A 95 8.98 3.01 5.22
CA GLY A 95 8.16 2.13 6.06
C GLY A 95 6.76 2.70 6.31
N LEU A 96 6.65 4.03 6.46
CA LEU A 96 5.36 4.72 6.55
C LEU A 96 4.61 4.67 5.21
N ASP A 97 5.29 4.85 4.08
CA ASP A 97 4.68 4.77 2.76
C ASP A 97 4.13 3.38 2.45
N ALA A 98 4.83 2.31 2.82
CA ALA A 98 4.32 0.94 2.73
C ALA A 98 2.94 0.78 3.40
N MET A 99 2.74 1.39 4.56
CA MET A 99 1.45 1.34 5.26
C MET A 99 0.35 2.09 4.49
N TRP A 100 0.64 3.25 3.90
CA TRP A 100 -0.33 3.93 3.01
C TRP A 100 -0.61 3.15 1.74
N GLN A 101 0.42 2.54 1.12
CA GLN A 101 0.26 1.67 -0.04
C GLN A 101 -0.71 0.53 0.27
N LEU A 102 -0.59 -0.12 1.43
CA LEU A 102 -1.47 -1.21 1.87
C LEU A 102 -2.92 -0.74 2.12
N VAL A 103 -3.12 0.44 2.73
CA VAL A 103 -4.47 1.01 2.87
C VAL A 103 -5.08 1.32 1.50
N GLY A 104 -4.31 1.86 0.57
CA GLY A 104 -4.75 2.10 -0.82
C GLY A 104 -5.08 0.81 -1.56
N PHE A 105 -4.23 -0.20 -1.41
CA PHE A 105 -4.46 -1.54 -1.95
C PHE A 105 -5.75 -2.15 -1.42
N PHE A 106 -6.02 -2.03 -0.11
CA PHE A 106 -7.27 -2.51 0.50
C PHE A 106 -8.52 -1.89 -0.13
N LEU A 107 -8.48 -0.59 -0.43
CA LEU A 107 -9.62 0.10 -1.06
C LEU A 107 -9.86 -0.45 -2.47
N GLY A 108 -8.80 -0.61 -3.27
CA GLY A 108 -8.88 -1.22 -4.60
C GLY A 108 -9.34 -2.68 -4.54
N TRP A 109 -8.77 -3.45 -3.62
CA TRP A 109 -9.14 -4.84 -3.32
C TRP A 109 -10.60 -4.98 -2.88
N SER A 110 -11.14 -3.96 -2.18
CA SER A 110 -12.56 -3.90 -1.79
C SER A 110 -13.49 -3.49 -2.95
N GLY A 111 -12.96 -3.29 -4.16
CA GLY A 111 -13.70 -2.93 -5.36
C GLY A 111 -13.99 -1.44 -5.51
N ALA A 112 -13.32 -0.56 -4.77
CA ALA A 112 -13.49 0.88 -4.99
C ALA A 112 -12.80 1.34 -6.28
N PRO A 113 -13.46 2.19 -7.09
CA PRO A 113 -12.84 2.77 -8.27
C PRO A 113 -11.96 3.97 -7.92
N GLY A 114 -11.03 4.30 -8.82
CA GLY A 114 -10.20 5.51 -8.74
C GLY A 114 -8.76 5.28 -8.27
N LYS A 115 -7.93 6.31 -8.42
CA LYS A 115 -6.49 6.28 -8.13
C LYS A 115 -6.18 6.69 -6.70
N GLY A 116 -5.27 5.96 -6.05
CA GLY A 116 -4.91 6.18 -4.64
C GLY A 116 -4.10 7.45 -4.40
N ARG A 117 -4.41 8.16 -3.31
CA ARG A 117 -3.61 9.26 -2.76
C ARG A 117 -3.57 9.14 -1.24
N ALA A 118 -2.37 9.14 -0.68
CA ALA A 118 -2.19 9.37 0.76
C ALA A 118 -2.67 10.79 1.09
N LEU A 119 -3.49 10.92 2.12
CA LEU A 119 -4.06 12.19 2.58
C LEU A 119 -3.44 12.64 3.91
N GLY A 120 -2.53 11.84 4.46
CA GLY A 120 -1.80 12.12 5.67
C GLY A 120 -1.96 11.04 6.73
N VAL A 121 -1.51 11.38 7.93
CA VAL A 121 -1.48 10.54 9.12
C VAL A 121 -1.72 11.43 10.35
N GLY A 122 -2.28 10.87 11.41
CA GLY A 122 -2.47 11.59 12.67
C GLY A 122 -1.17 11.64 13.45
N GLU A 123 -0.74 10.50 13.98
CA GLU A 123 0.47 10.37 14.79
C GLU A 123 1.38 9.30 14.21
N VAL A 124 2.68 9.55 14.21
CA VAL A 124 3.71 8.57 13.82
C VAL A 124 4.79 8.55 14.90
N LYS A 125 5.22 7.35 15.30
CA LYS A 125 6.38 7.16 16.17
C LYS A 125 7.38 6.23 15.51
N PHE A 126 8.64 6.62 15.58
CA PHE A 126 9.79 5.79 15.24
C PHE A 126 10.58 5.52 16.53
N THR A 127 10.54 4.27 17.02
CA THR A 127 11.19 3.85 18.27
C THR A 127 12.28 2.80 18.05
N GLY A 128 12.51 2.41 16.80
CA GLY A 128 13.58 1.52 16.38
C GLY A 128 13.96 1.81 14.93
N GLN A 129 14.71 0.90 14.31
CA GLN A 129 15.25 1.10 12.96
C GLN A 129 15.41 -0.23 12.23
N VAL A 130 15.50 -0.16 10.90
CA VAL A 130 15.84 -1.29 10.04
C VAL A 130 17.25 -1.08 9.52
N THR A 131 18.19 -1.90 9.98
CA THR A 131 19.59 -1.91 9.49
C THR A 131 19.77 -3.05 8.47
N PRO A 132 20.90 -3.11 7.74
CA PRO A 132 21.22 -4.25 6.86
C PRO A 132 21.26 -5.62 7.55
N GLY A 133 21.32 -5.66 8.89
CA GLY A 133 21.30 -6.89 9.66
C GLY A 133 19.90 -7.52 9.80
N VAL A 134 18.84 -6.71 9.67
CA VAL A 134 17.45 -7.17 9.74
C VAL A 134 17.18 -8.14 8.60
N LYS A 135 16.35 -9.15 8.82
CA LYS A 135 15.98 -10.13 7.78
C LYS A 135 14.62 -9.86 7.19
N ARG A 136 13.67 -9.44 8.02
CA ARG A 136 12.30 -9.25 7.60
C ARG A 136 11.69 -8.03 8.26
N VAL A 137 11.07 -7.20 7.44
CA VAL A 137 10.13 -6.16 7.89
C VAL A 137 8.72 -6.67 7.67
N ARG A 138 7.85 -6.50 8.67
CA ARG A 138 6.45 -6.88 8.61
C ARG A 138 5.56 -5.69 8.91
N TYR A 139 4.59 -5.46 8.03
CA TYR A 139 3.61 -4.38 8.13
C TYR A 139 2.28 -4.97 8.59
N VAL A 140 1.68 -4.40 9.62
CA VAL A 140 0.38 -4.81 10.14
C VAL A 140 -0.54 -3.62 10.14
N ILE A 141 -1.68 -3.74 9.44
CA ILE A 141 -2.62 -2.66 9.24
C ILE A 141 -4.00 -3.11 9.71
N ASP A 142 -4.59 -2.31 10.59
CA ASP A 142 -5.95 -2.47 11.07
C ASP A 142 -6.82 -1.32 10.54
N LEU A 143 -7.79 -1.66 9.70
CA LEU A 143 -8.73 -0.68 9.19
C LEU A 143 -9.62 -0.23 10.36
N LYS A 144 -9.74 1.08 10.55
CA LYS A 144 -10.57 1.72 11.57
C LYS A 144 -11.90 2.19 10.99
N ARG A 145 -11.86 2.72 9.76
CA ARG A 145 -13.05 3.19 9.04
C ARG A 145 -12.83 3.06 7.54
N VAL A 146 -13.82 2.50 6.85
CA VAL A 146 -13.82 2.38 5.38
C VAL A 146 -15.09 3.02 4.85
N ILE A 147 -14.96 3.96 3.91
CA ILE A 147 -16.06 4.66 3.26
C ILE A 147 -16.01 4.31 1.77
N MET A 148 -17.06 3.64 1.27
CA MET A 148 -17.17 3.16 -0.12
C MET A 148 -18.37 3.81 -0.82
N ARG A 149 -18.44 5.14 -0.81
CA ARG A 149 -19.53 5.92 -1.42
C ARG A 149 -18.97 6.91 -2.44
N LYS A 150 -19.62 8.06 -2.64
CA LYS A 150 -19.12 9.13 -3.51
C LYS A 150 -17.71 9.58 -3.14
N LEU A 151 -17.40 9.65 -1.85
CA LEU A 151 -16.04 9.73 -1.35
C LEU A 151 -15.57 8.31 -0.99
N VAL A 152 -14.43 7.90 -1.54
CA VAL A 152 -13.72 6.68 -1.14
C VAL A 152 -12.61 7.07 -0.17
N LEU A 153 -12.65 6.52 1.06
CA LEU A 153 -11.66 6.82 2.10
C LEU A 153 -11.43 5.60 3.00
N GLY A 154 -10.16 5.25 3.19
CA GLY A 154 -9.69 4.34 4.23
C GLY A 154 -9.01 5.14 5.35
N ILE A 155 -9.38 4.82 6.59
CA ILE A 155 -8.69 5.27 7.80
C ILE A 155 -8.19 4.02 8.53
N ALA A 156 -6.90 3.97 8.85
CA ALA A 156 -6.27 2.82 9.46
C ALA A 156 -5.25 3.22 10.53
N ASP A 157 -5.07 2.31 11.47
CA ASP A 157 -3.90 2.28 12.33
C ASP A 157 -2.96 1.19 11.82
N GLY A 158 -1.67 1.29 12.11
CA GLY A 158 -0.73 0.27 11.74
C GLY A 158 0.57 0.34 12.52
N HIS A 159 1.35 -0.72 12.40
CA HIS A 159 2.68 -0.80 12.96
C HIS A 159 3.61 -1.57 12.04
N VAL A 160 4.91 -1.33 12.22
CA VAL A 160 5.99 -1.99 11.49
C VAL A 160 6.85 -2.74 12.47
N GLU A 161 7.12 -4.01 12.15
CA GLU A 161 7.99 -4.90 12.90
C GLU A 161 9.29 -5.12 12.12
N ALA A 162 10.44 -5.10 12.78
CA ALA A 162 11.71 -5.60 12.26
C ALA A 162 12.09 -6.86 13.05
N ASP A 163 12.17 -8.00 12.35
CA ASP A 163 12.43 -9.32 12.94
C ASP A 163 11.55 -9.63 14.18
N GLY A 164 10.28 -9.20 14.13
CA GLY A 164 9.28 -9.41 15.17
C GLY A 164 9.24 -8.34 16.28
N GLN A 165 10.14 -7.35 16.27
CA GLN A 165 10.06 -6.20 17.19
C GLN A 165 9.34 -5.03 16.55
N VAL A 166 8.32 -4.49 17.23
CA VAL A 166 7.63 -3.26 16.79
C VAL A 166 8.58 -2.07 16.87
N ILE A 167 8.85 -1.45 15.73
CA ILE A 167 9.74 -0.29 15.60
C ILE A 167 9.00 0.98 15.25
N TYR A 168 7.91 0.89 14.47
CA TYR A 168 7.11 2.05 14.06
C TYR A 168 5.65 1.84 14.43
N THR A 169 4.96 2.94 14.76
CA THR A 169 3.50 2.94 14.88
C THR A 169 2.94 4.16 14.15
N ALA A 170 1.80 3.99 13.49
CA ALA A 170 1.07 5.05 12.84
C ALA A 170 -0.42 4.99 13.21
N LYS A 171 -0.99 6.14 13.53
CA LYS A 171 -2.39 6.29 13.93
C LYS A 171 -3.12 7.22 12.97
N ASP A 172 -4.36 6.87 12.64
CA ASP A 172 -5.24 7.64 11.75
C ASP A 172 -4.60 7.97 10.38
N MET A 173 -3.92 6.98 9.79
CA MET A 173 -3.47 7.03 8.40
C MET A 173 -4.69 7.14 7.48
N ARG A 174 -4.63 8.02 6.49
CA ARG A 174 -5.75 8.30 5.57
C ARG A 174 -5.31 8.13 4.12
N VAL A 175 -6.07 7.34 3.37
CA VAL A 175 -5.89 7.18 1.92
C VAL A 175 -7.23 7.28 1.24
N GLY A 176 -7.31 8.09 0.17
CA GLY A 176 -8.51 8.20 -0.66
C GLY A 176 -8.27 7.63 -2.06
N LEU A 177 -9.33 7.17 -2.72
CA LEU A 177 -9.32 6.89 -4.16
C LEU A 177 -10.10 7.97 -4.89
N PHE A 178 -9.54 8.47 -5.98
CA PHE A 178 -10.09 9.59 -6.75
C PHE A 178 -10.26 9.20 -8.20
N ARG A 179 -11.45 9.43 -8.75
CA ARG A 179 -11.67 9.22 -10.18
C ARG A 179 -10.95 10.32 -10.98
N PRO A 180 -10.57 10.06 -12.25
CA PRO A 180 -9.91 11.06 -13.08
C PRO A 180 -10.63 12.42 -13.12
N GLU A 181 -11.96 12.45 -13.11
CA GLU A 181 -12.78 13.66 -13.16
C GLU A 181 -12.71 14.51 -11.88
N GLU A 182 -12.28 13.92 -10.77
CA GLU A 182 -12.15 14.57 -9.46
C GLU A 182 -10.76 15.19 -9.27
N MET A 183 -9.73 14.64 -9.94
CA MET A 183 -8.35 15.11 -9.84
C MET A 183 -8.10 16.44 -10.57
N SER A 184 -8.91 16.80 -11.57
CA SER A 184 -8.77 18.07 -12.30
C SER A 184 -9.25 19.29 -11.51
N LYS A 185 -10.06 19.09 -10.47
CA LYS A 185 -10.65 20.19 -9.67
C LYS A 185 -9.79 20.64 -8.50
N SER A 186 -8.76 19.88 -8.12
CA SER A 186 -7.87 20.21 -6.99
C SER A 186 -6.62 21.01 -7.39
N GLY A 187 -6.47 21.39 -8.67
CA GLY A 187 -5.32 22.14 -9.18
C GLY A 187 -5.38 23.66 -9.01
N ALA A 188 -6.42 24.20 -8.36
CA ALA A 188 -6.60 25.64 -8.17
C ALA A 188 -6.73 25.98 -6.68
N SER A 189 -5.61 25.93 -5.95
CA SER A 189 -5.36 26.73 -4.75
C SER A 189 -3.96 26.44 -4.23
N ALA A 190 -3.00 27.17 -4.77
CA ALA A 190 -1.76 27.54 -4.09
C ALA A 190 -1.66 29.07 -4.17
#